data_AF-A0A923CN39-F1
#
_entry.id   AF-A0A923CN39-F1
#
_cell.length_a   1.000
_cell.length_b   1.000
_cell.length_c   1.000
_cell.angle_alpha   90.00
_cell.angle_beta   90.00
_cell.angle_gamma   90.00
#
_symmetry.space_group_name_H-M   'P 1'
#
loop_
_entity.id
_entity.type
_entity.pdbx_description
1 polymer ?
#
loop_
_entity_poly.entity_id
_entity_poly.type
_entity_poly.pdbx_seq_one_letter_code
_entity_poly.pdbx_strand_id
1 'polypeptide(L)'
;MSFFLALIFDLLFGWLWWVIPDEVQRRNDRKRFLEGEVRCALRAVKGRVLNIGTEWSVGVAQISPGMLHFTPAIGIVGTREVRVLSIRDRDDSIGPSKHEYPVGAWLDFVVTTAAGELVVRFPLEVGDAAAEVLSPSNHSDHDSGT
;
A
#
# COMPACT_ATOMS: atom_id res chain seq x y z
N MET A 1 -21.98 -32.43 34.16
CA MET A 1 -20.85 -32.48 33.20
C MET A 1 -21.10 -31.75 31.87
N SER A 2 -22.33 -31.30 31.55
CA SER A 2 -22.63 -30.67 30.24
C SER A 2 -22.31 -29.16 30.17
N PHE A 3 -22.29 -28.44 31.30
CA PHE A 3 -22.03 -26.99 31.34
C PHE A 3 -20.57 -26.59 31.06
N PHE A 4 -19.60 -27.41 31.45
CA PHE A 4 -18.17 -27.09 31.29
C PHE A 4 -17.70 -27.19 29.82
N LEU A 5 -18.32 -28.06 29.03
CA LEU A 5 -18.02 -28.23 27.60
C LEU A 5 -18.56 -27.07 26.75
N ALA A 6 -19.72 -26.51 27.10
CA ALA A 6 -20.29 -25.35 26.41
C ALA A 6 -19.42 -24.09 26.59
N LEU A 7 -18.87 -23.90 27.80
CA LEU A 7 -18.02 -22.75 28.13
C LEU A 7 -16.66 -22.80 27.42
N ILE A 8 -16.09 -23.99 27.21
CA ILE A 8 -14.85 -24.19 26.43
C ILE A 8 -15.10 -23.96 24.94
N PHE A 9 -16.26 -24.38 24.41
CA PHE A 9 -16.61 -24.16 23.01
C PHE A 9 -16.86 -22.68 22.70
N ASP A 10 -17.55 -21.93 23.56
CA ASP A 10 -17.74 -20.47 23.38
C ASP A 10 -16.41 -19.70 23.46
N LEU A 11 -15.51 -20.11 24.36
CA LEU A 11 -14.18 -19.49 24.48
C LEU A 11 -13.31 -19.76 23.24
N LEU A 12 -13.38 -20.98 22.69
CA LEU A 12 -12.65 -21.37 21.48
C LEU A 12 -13.22 -20.71 20.21
N PHE A 13 -14.54 -20.63 20.08
CA PHE A 13 -15.19 -19.94 18.94
C PHE A 13 -14.95 -18.42 18.99
N GLY A 14 -14.97 -17.81 20.18
CA GLY A 14 -14.63 -16.40 20.35
C GLY A 14 -13.17 -16.09 19.99
N TRP A 15 -12.23 -16.98 20.32
CA TRP A 15 -10.82 -16.88 19.93
C TRP A 15 -10.61 -17.10 18.43
N LEU A 16 -11.29 -18.08 17.83
CA LEU A 16 -11.16 -18.38 16.40
C LEU A 16 -11.68 -17.23 15.54
N TRP A 17 -12.74 -16.54 15.96
CA TRP A 17 -13.30 -15.38 15.25
C TRP A 17 -12.33 -14.18 15.21
N TRP A 18 -11.40 -14.09 16.16
CA TRP A 18 -10.43 -12.99 16.23
C TRP A 18 -9.24 -13.17 15.27
N VAL A 19 -8.94 -14.41 14.85
CA VAL A 19 -7.81 -14.74 13.97
C VAL A 19 -8.21 -14.72 12.48
N ILE A 20 -9.50 -14.84 12.17
CA ILE A 20 -10.03 -14.88 10.79
C ILE A 20 -9.96 -13.53 10.03
N PRO A 21 -10.14 -12.33 10.62
CA PRO A 21 -10.21 -11.08 9.85
C PRO A 21 -8.92 -10.78 9.09
N ASP A 22 -7.77 -10.99 9.73
CA ASP A 22 -6.47 -10.68 9.14
C ASP A 22 -6.14 -11.63 7.98
N GLU A 23 -6.39 -12.93 8.15
CA GLU A 23 -6.10 -13.92 7.12
C GLU A 23 -6.99 -13.75 5.87
N VAL A 24 -8.24 -13.30 6.07
CA VAL A 24 -9.16 -12.95 4.97
C VAL A 24 -8.70 -11.68 4.26
N GLN A 25 -8.23 -10.66 4.98
CA GLN A 25 -7.69 -9.44 4.37
C GLN A 25 -6.46 -9.75 3.52
N ARG A 26 -5.53 -10.55 4.03
CA ARG A 26 -4.32 -10.99 3.28
C ARG A 26 -4.66 -11.70 1.97
N ARG A 27 -5.64 -12.61 2.00
CA ARG A 27 -6.08 -13.33 0.78
C ARG A 27 -6.71 -12.37 -0.22
N ASN A 28 -7.50 -11.42 0.24
CA ASN A 28 -8.12 -10.42 -0.62
C ASN A 28 -7.08 -9.49 -1.26
N ASP A 29 -6.04 -9.07 -0.52
CA ASP A 29 -4.98 -8.22 -1.05
C ASP A 29 -4.18 -8.94 -2.14
N ARG A 30 -3.85 -10.23 -1.94
CA ARG A 30 -3.23 -11.05 -3.00
C ARG A 30 -4.12 -11.21 -4.23
N LYS A 31 -5.42 -11.46 -4.02
CA LYS A 31 -6.38 -11.60 -5.13
C LYS A 31 -6.48 -10.31 -5.94
N ARG A 32 -6.60 -9.16 -5.29
CA ARG A 32 -6.65 -7.85 -5.96
C ARG A 32 -5.38 -7.59 -6.76
N PHE A 33 -4.22 -7.94 -6.20
CA PHE A 33 -2.95 -7.77 -6.91
C PHE A 33 -2.91 -8.54 -8.23
N LEU A 34 -3.45 -9.77 -8.26
CA LEU A 34 -3.60 -10.54 -9.49
C LEU A 34 -4.57 -9.90 -10.50
N GLU A 35 -5.49 -9.06 -10.04
CA GLU A 35 -6.41 -8.27 -10.86
C GLU A 35 -5.80 -6.90 -11.28
N GLY A 36 -4.54 -6.62 -10.91
CA GLY A 36 -3.84 -5.38 -11.23
C GLY A 36 -4.13 -4.23 -10.26
N GLU A 37 -4.81 -4.51 -9.15
CA GLU A 37 -5.18 -3.53 -8.13
C GLU A 37 -4.49 -3.84 -6.80
N VAL A 38 -3.98 -2.82 -6.11
CA VAL A 38 -3.41 -2.99 -4.78
C VAL A 38 -3.97 -1.96 -3.83
N ARG A 39 -4.32 -2.38 -2.62
CA ARG A 39 -4.61 -1.42 -1.56
C ARG A 39 -3.33 -0.66 -1.25
N CYS A 40 -3.39 0.66 -1.18
CA CYS A 40 -2.24 1.44 -0.78
C CYS A 40 -2.64 2.66 0.05
N ALA A 41 -1.66 3.21 0.77
CA ALA A 41 -1.77 4.51 1.39
C ALA A 41 -0.66 5.41 0.86
N LEU A 42 -0.94 6.69 0.70
CA LEU A 42 0.06 7.65 0.24
C LEU A 42 -0.04 8.98 0.96
N ARG A 43 1.10 9.67 1.06
CA ARG A 43 1.21 11.04 1.57
C ARG A 43 2.42 11.73 0.97
N ALA A 44 2.45 13.05 0.98
CA ALA A 44 3.65 13.81 0.66
C ALA A 44 4.67 13.77 1.80
N VAL A 45 5.96 13.66 1.44
CA VAL A 45 7.06 13.78 2.41
C VAL A 45 7.10 15.19 3.00
N LYS A 46 6.93 16.21 2.15
CA LYS A 46 6.93 17.62 2.53
C LYS A 46 5.92 18.42 1.71
N GLY A 47 5.21 19.33 2.37
CA GLY A 47 4.29 20.26 1.71
C GLY A 47 3.14 19.54 1.02
N ARG A 48 2.98 19.79 -0.29
CA ARG A 48 1.94 19.16 -1.11
C ARG A 48 2.55 18.73 -2.45
N VAL A 49 2.33 17.48 -2.84
CA VAL A 49 2.85 16.89 -4.09
C VAL A 49 1.65 16.33 -4.85
N LEU A 50 1.42 16.76 -6.09
CA LEU A 50 0.27 16.30 -6.90
C LEU A 50 -1.10 16.42 -6.17
N ASN A 51 -1.28 17.52 -5.43
CA ASN A 51 -2.46 17.76 -4.57
C ASN A 51 -2.65 16.76 -3.41
N ILE A 52 -1.64 15.97 -3.09
CA ILE A 52 -1.56 15.10 -1.92
C ILE A 52 -0.81 15.87 -0.82
N GLY A 53 -1.43 16.01 0.35
CA GLY A 53 -0.82 16.66 1.52
C GLY A 53 0.05 15.70 2.33
N THR A 54 0.53 16.16 3.48
CA THR A 54 1.32 15.35 4.43
C THR A 54 0.49 14.37 5.26
N GLU A 55 -0.83 14.45 5.15
CA GLU A 55 -1.79 13.52 5.76
C GLU A 55 -1.93 12.25 4.92
N TRP A 56 -2.17 11.11 5.57
CA TRP A 56 -2.41 9.85 4.87
C TRP A 56 -3.71 9.87 4.10
N SER A 57 -3.63 9.43 2.85
CA SER A 57 -4.77 9.03 2.04
C SER A 57 -4.71 7.53 1.81
N VAL A 58 -5.84 6.85 1.94
CA VAL A 58 -5.93 5.39 1.79
C VAL A 58 -6.90 5.08 0.67
N GLY A 59 -6.56 4.11 -0.17
CA GLY A 59 -7.36 3.76 -1.32
C GLY A 59 -6.88 2.51 -2.03
N VAL A 60 -7.22 2.41 -3.31
CA VAL A 60 -6.79 1.35 -4.21
C VAL A 60 -5.99 2.01 -5.33
N ALA A 61 -4.85 1.43 -5.67
CA ALA A 61 -4.05 1.82 -6.81
C ALA A 61 -4.07 0.74 -7.87
N GLN A 62 -4.26 1.14 -9.12
CA GLN A 62 -3.83 0.34 -10.27
C GLN A 62 -2.36 0.67 -10.55
N ILE A 63 -1.52 -0.36 -10.63
CA ILE A 63 -0.07 -0.20 -10.80
C ILE A 63 0.34 -0.73 -12.16
N SER A 64 1.14 0.07 -12.86
CA SER A 64 1.85 -0.33 -14.06
C SER A 64 3.29 0.23 -14.01
N PRO A 65 4.20 -0.23 -14.88
CA PRO A 65 5.58 0.24 -14.86
C PRO A 65 5.69 1.77 -14.93
N GLY A 66 6.27 2.36 -13.88
CA GLY A 66 6.47 3.80 -13.76
C GLY A 66 5.21 4.63 -13.53
N MET A 67 4.05 4.01 -13.29
CA MET A 67 2.77 4.71 -13.15
C MET A 67 1.90 4.10 -12.05
N LEU A 68 1.34 4.97 -11.20
CA LEU A 68 0.41 4.60 -10.15
C LEU A 68 -0.88 5.41 -10.31
N HIS A 69 -2.00 4.73 -10.53
CA HIS A 69 -3.32 5.34 -10.65
C HIS A 69 -4.11 5.09 -9.36
N PHE A 70 -4.12 6.07 -8.48
CA PHE A 70 -4.69 5.99 -7.13
C PHE A 70 -6.12 6.51 -7.07
N THR A 71 -7.03 5.64 -6.63
CA THR A 71 -8.41 5.99 -6.31
C THR A 71 -8.57 6.04 -4.79
N PRO A 72 -8.74 7.23 -4.19
CA PRO A 72 -8.87 7.37 -2.75
C PRO A 72 -10.21 6.83 -2.26
N ALA A 73 -10.16 6.10 -1.15
CA ALA A 73 -11.33 5.83 -0.32
C ALA A 73 -11.44 6.84 0.84
N ILE A 74 -10.29 7.31 1.35
CA ILE A 74 -10.16 8.24 2.49
C ILE A 74 -9.04 9.24 2.20
N GLY A 75 -9.18 10.48 2.67
CA GLY A 75 -8.15 11.52 2.65
C GLY A 75 -8.35 12.53 1.53
N ILE A 76 -7.68 12.35 0.39
CA ILE A 76 -7.78 13.24 -0.76
C ILE A 76 -9.07 13.00 -1.58
N VAL A 77 -9.51 14.03 -2.29
CA VAL A 77 -10.68 13.97 -3.18
C VAL A 77 -10.26 13.77 -4.63
N GLY A 78 -10.82 12.73 -5.26
CA GLY A 78 -10.63 12.42 -6.67
C GLY A 78 -9.38 11.60 -6.96
N THR A 79 -9.43 10.88 -8.07
CA THR A 79 -8.37 10.00 -8.55
C THR A 79 -7.09 10.75 -8.89
N ARG A 80 -5.93 10.11 -8.68
CA ARG A 80 -4.62 10.68 -8.94
C ARG A 80 -3.78 9.75 -9.79
N GLU A 81 -3.18 10.33 -10.82
CA GLU A 81 -2.15 9.68 -11.60
C GLU A 81 -0.79 10.17 -11.11
N VAL A 82 0.05 9.23 -10.72
CA VAL A 82 1.37 9.47 -10.16
C VAL A 82 2.39 8.83 -11.09
N ARG A 83 3.11 9.68 -11.83
CA ARG A 83 4.26 9.23 -12.63
C ARG A 83 5.47 9.04 -11.74
N VAL A 84 5.95 7.82 -11.67
CA VAL A 84 7.07 7.39 -10.83
C VAL A 84 8.36 7.48 -11.62
N LEU A 85 9.28 8.32 -11.13
CA LEU A 85 10.63 8.47 -11.67
C LEU A 85 11.61 7.51 -10.99
N SER A 86 11.40 7.23 -9.70
CA SER A 86 12.12 6.21 -8.95
C SER A 86 11.33 5.80 -7.73
N ILE A 87 11.62 4.59 -7.24
CA ILE A 87 11.10 4.06 -5.99
C ILE A 87 12.26 3.49 -5.17
N ARG A 88 12.21 3.67 -3.85
CA ARG A 88 13.18 3.11 -2.90
C ARG A 88 12.50 2.78 -1.59
N ASP A 89 13.11 1.90 -0.80
CA ASP A 89 12.67 1.66 0.58
C ASP A 89 12.74 2.95 1.39
N ARG A 90 11.75 3.15 2.26
CA ARG A 90 11.79 4.25 3.21
C ARG A 90 12.87 3.98 4.25
N ASP A 91 13.82 4.90 4.33
CA ASP A 91 14.78 4.97 5.42
C ASP A 91 14.19 5.69 6.65
N ASP A 92 14.87 5.58 7.79
CA ASP A 92 14.48 6.26 9.04
C ASP A 92 14.61 7.79 8.98
N SER A 93 15.09 8.36 7.87
CA SER A 93 15.25 9.81 7.71
C SER A 93 13.91 10.53 7.57
N ILE A 94 12.87 9.82 7.15
CA ILE A 94 11.51 10.34 7.05
C ILE A 94 10.81 10.07 8.37
N GLY A 95 10.61 11.10 9.18
CA GLY A 95 9.99 10.98 10.50
C GLY A 95 8.58 10.35 10.47
N PRO A 96 8.18 9.62 11.54
CA PRO A 96 6.87 8.99 11.62
C PRO A 96 5.74 10.03 11.51
N SER A 97 4.63 9.67 10.88
CA SER A 97 3.43 10.54 10.89
C SER A 97 2.75 10.43 12.25
N LYS A 98 2.31 11.55 12.82
CA LYS A 98 1.59 11.59 14.12
C LYS A 98 0.26 10.80 14.14
N HIS A 99 -0.28 10.47 12.97
CA HIS A 99 -1.47 9.62 12.80
C HIS A 99 -1.04 8.36 12.05
N GLU A 100 -0.75 7.27 12.76
CA GLU A 100 -0.46 5.98 12.14
C GLU A 100 -1.74 5.38 11.56
N TYR A 101 -1.94 5.63 10.28
CA TYR A 101 -2.83 4.86 9.41
C TYR A 101 -1.98 4.36 8.23
N PRO A 102 -2.23 3.15 7.70
CA PRO A 102 -3.27 2.18 8.08
C PRO A 102 -2.83 1.20 9.18
N VAL A 103 -3.81 0.55 9.82
CA VAL A 103 -3.58 -0.56 10.78
C VAL A 103 -3.15 -1.82 10.02
N GLY A 104 -2.19 -2.58 10.57
CA GLY A 104 -1.66 -3.82 9.97
C GLY A 104 -0.17 -3.76 9.68
N ALA A 105 0.36 -4.80 9.03
CA ALA A 105 1.75 -4.82 8.58
C ALA A 105 1.85 -4.22 7.17
N TRP A 106 2.64 -3.15 7.03
CA TRP A 106 2.83 -2.42 5.78
C TRP A 106 4.32 -2.26 5.49
N LEU A 107 4.66 -2.19 4.20
CA LEU A 107 5.96 -1.78 3.70
C LEU A 107 5.87 -0.35 3.19
N ASP A 108 6.84 0.48 3.59
CA ASP A 108 6.91 1.88 3.26
C ASP A 108 7.96 2.12 2.17
N PHE A 109 7.55 2.76 1.09
CA PHE A 109 8.41 3.13 -0.02
C PHE A 109 8.36 4.64 -0.25
N VAL A 110 9.48 5.21 -0.68
CA VAL A 110 9.57 6.58 -1.17
C VAL A 110 9.49 6.56 -2.69
N VAL A 111 8.46 7.21 -3.22
CA VAL A 111 8.22 7.39 -4.64
C VAL A 111 8.62 8.81 -5.03
N THR A 112 9.61 8.92 -5.91
CA THR A 112 10.04 10.20 -6.49
C THR A 112 9.21 10.51 -7.73
N THR A 113 8.64 11.71 -7.77
CA THR A 113 7.87 12.22 -8.91
C THR A 113 8.50 13.54 -9.39
N ALA A 114 8.07 14.02 -10.56
CA ALA A 114 8.48 15.35 -11.05
C ALA A 114 8.05 16.51 -10.13
N ALA A 115 7.02 16.30 -9.31
CA ALA A 115 6.47 17.31 -8.39
C ALA A 115 7.02 17.21 -6.96
N GLY A 116 7.86 16.20 -6.67
CA GLY A 116 8.40 15.92 -5.34
C GLY A 116 8.23 14.46 -4.91
N GLU A 117 8.51 14.20 -3.63
CA GLU A 117 8.49 12.84 -3.07
C GLU A 117 7.17 12.53 -2.33
N LEU A 118 6.69 11.32 -2.53
CA LEU A 118 5.58 10.71 -1.82
C LEU A 118 6.08 9.52 -1.01
N VAL A 119 5.54 9.31 0.19
CA VAL A 119 5.62 8.01 0.85
C VAL A 119 4.40 7.21 0.43
N VAL A 120 4.61 6.01 -0.08
CA VAL A 120 3.57 5.05 -0.45
C VAL A 120 3.72 3.81 0.44
N ARG A 121 2.61 3.32 0.97
CA ARG A 121 2.54 2.10 1.76
C ARG A 121 1.77 1.04 1.02
N PHE A 122 2.31 -0.17 0.99
CA PHE A 122 1.64 -1.37 0.51
C PHE A 122 1.53 -2.41 1.63
N PRO A 123 0.52 -3.30 1.61
CA PRO A 123 0.44 -4.41 2.54
C PRO A 123 1.71 -5.27 2.45
N LEU A 124 2.21 -5.74 3.59
CA LEU A 124 3.45 -6.53 3.67
C LEU A 124 3.48 -7.71 2.67
N GLU A 125 2.33 -8.33 2.44
CA GLU A 125 2.21 -9.54 1.63
C GLU A 125 2.42 -9.31 0.13
N VAL A 126 2.29 -8.07 -0.35
CA VAL A 126 2.36 -7.70 -1.76
C VAL A 126 3.29 -6.50 -2.01
N GLY A 127 3.87 -5.91 -0.97
CA GLY A 127 4.58 -4.64 -1.08
C GLY A 127 5.80 -4.68 -1.97
N ASP A 128 6.65 -5.70 -1.85
CA ASP A 128 7.83 -5.85 -2.70
C ASP A 128 7.44 -6.06 -4.18
N ALA A 129 6.47 -6.93 -4.43
CA ALA A 129 5.97 -7.19 -5.79
C ALA A 129 5.31 -5.94 -6.40
N ALA A 130 4.54 -5.19 -5.62
CA ALA A 130 3.94 -3.94 -6.06
C ALA A 130 5.00 -2.86 -6.36
N ALA A 131 6.05 -2.76 -5.53
CA ALA A 131 7.16 -1.85 -5.75
C ALA A 131 7.99 -2.23 -6.98
N GLU A 132 8.22 -3.53 -7.22
CA GLU A 132 8.89 -4.03 -8.40
C GLU A 132 8.11 -3.69 -9.68
N VAL A 133 6.80 -3.94 -9.72
CA VAL A 133 5.96 -3.57 -10.88
C VAL A 133 5.92 -2.07 -11.08
N LEU A 134 5.88 -1.28 -10.00
CA LEU A 134 5.83 0.17 -10.08
C LEU A 134 7.16 0.79 -10.50
N SER A 135 8.27 0.08 -10.29
CA SER A 135 9.60 0.54 -10.67
C SER A 135 9.61 0.88 -12.17
N PRO A 136 10.04 2.08 -12.57
CA PRO A 136 10.12 2.41 -13.98
C PRO A 136 11.07 1.40 -14.61
N SER A 137 10.57 0.70 -15.63
CA SER A 137 11.41 -0.16 -16.42
C SER A 137 12.52 0.73 -16.94
N ASN A 138 13.78 0.43 -16.63
CA ASN A 138 14.89 0.95 -17.40
C ASN A 138 14.73 0.35 -18.79
N HIS A 139 13.86 0.96 -19.60
CA HIS A 139 13.88 0.80 -21.03
C HIS A 139 15.18 1.48 -21.44
N SER A 140 16.27 0.71 -21.32
CA SER A 140 17.44 0.90 -22.14
C SER A 140 16.91 0.82 -23.56
N ASP A 141 16.54 1.99 -24.10
CA ASP A 141 16.59 2.27 -25.52
C ASP A 141 18.03 2.02 -25.92
N HIS A 142 18.36 0.74 -26.10
CA HIS A 142 19.48 0.32 -26.90
C HIS A 142 19.02 0.50 -28.34
N ASP A 143 18.88 1.78 -28.69
CA ASP A 143 18.73 2.29 -30.03
C ASP A 143 19.98 1.81 -30.76
N SER A 144 19.80 0.64 -31.37
CA SER A 144 20.82 -0.03 -32.15
C SER A 144 20.89 0.76 -33.44
N GLY A 145 21.64 1.86 -33.38
CA GLY A 145 21.99 2.65 -34.55
C GLY A 145 22.61 1.72 -35.59
N THR A 146 21.88 1.51 -36.66
CA THR A 146 22.38 1.02 -37.96
C THR A 146 22.08 2.05 -39.00
#